data_AF-A0A9D7FB27-F1
#
_entry.id   AF-A0A9D7FB27-F1
#
_cell.length_a   1.000
_cell.length_b   1.000
_cell.length_c   1.000
_cell.angle_alpha   90.00
_cell.angle_beta   90.00
_cell.angle_gamma   90.00
#
_symmetry.space_group_name_H-M   'P 1'
#
loop_
_entity.id
_entity.type
_entity.pdbx_description
1 polymer ?
#
loop_
_entity_poly.entity_id
_entity_poly.type
_entity_poly.pdbx_seq_one_letter_code
_entity_poly.pdbx_strand_id
1 'polypeptide(L)'
;MAKNLLFPLKSLDIAKVLELKQAFPNGAIRVYPELFPRNSTSNEGLFWKIISALDMDQKDDDDKLRPALEKLQLLPIPYILGFEEGLQFKIFHASLQLHPTAVARGLRNDMFGLGVRYVICGAIARGKDYFQAETKNPGWIPKADFFQPLLTLATWAYELKTGLPDLRYGDR
;
A
#
# COMPACT_ATOMS: atom_id res chain seq x y z
N MET A 1 -12.69 -25.33 -24.33
CA MET A 1 -12.63 -24.61 -23.03
C MET A 1 -11.19 -24.57 -22.55
N ALA A 2 -10.68 -23.41 -22.14
CA ALA A 2 -9.34 -23.31 -21.55
C ALA A 2 -9.34 -23.95 -20.16
N LYS A 3 -8.45 -24.93 -19.93
CA LYS A 3 -8.31 -25.61 -18.63
C LYS A 3 -7.27 -24.85 -17.81
N ASN A 4 -7.71 -24.14 -16.77
CA ASN A 4 -6.81 -23.50 -15.83
C ASN A 4 -6.33 -24.53 -14.80
N LEU A 5 -5.02 -24.63 -14.63
CA LEU A 5 -4.39 -25.44 -13.60
C LEU A 5 -3.80 -24.51 -12.53
N LEU A 6 -4.07 -24.80 -11.27
CA LEU A 6 -3.56 -24.03 -10.12
C LEU A 6 -2.73 -24.96 -9.25
N PHE A 7 -1.47 -24.61 -9.04
CA PHE A 7 -0.55 -25.33 -8.15
C PHE A 7 0.21 -24.32 -7.29
N PRO A 8 0.47 -24.62 -6.00
CA PRO A 8 1.43 -23.86 -5.22
C PRO A 8 2.80 -23.88 -5.89
N LEU A 9 3.47 -22.72 -5.99
CA LEU A 9 4.79 -22.66 -6.63
C LEU A 9 5.81 -23.58 -5.92
N LYS A 10 5.69 -23.74 -4.60
CA LYS A 10 6.51 -24.65 -3.79
C LYS A 10 6.37 -26.14 -4.14
N SER A 11 5.29 -26.54 -4.81
CA SER A 11 5.09 -27.92 -5.28
C SER A 11 5.51 -28.12 -6.73
N LEU A 12 6.05 -27.09 -7.38
CA LEU A 12 6.55 -27.20 -8.74
C LEU A 12 8.00 -27.72 -8.71
N ASP A 13 8.17 -29.00 -8.98
CA ASP A 13 9.48 -29.65 -9.10
C ASP A 13 9.77 -30.09 -10.55
N ILE A 14 10.96 -30.64 -10.78
CA ILE A 14 11.39 -31.08 -12.12
C ILE A 14 10.44 -32.12 -12.69
N ALA A 15 9.99 -33.08 -11.87
CA ALA A 15 9.07 -34.14 -12.32
C ALA A 15 7.74 -33.54 -12.77
N LYS A 16 7.21 -32.58 -12.01
CA LYS A 16 5.96 -31.90 -12.34
C LYS A 16 6.07 -31.04 -13.59
N VAL A 17 7.20 -30.37 -13.80
CA VAL A 17 7.46 -29.61 -15.03
C VAL A 17 7.52 -30.53 -16.25
N LEU A 18 8.13 -31.72 -16.12
CA LEU A 18 8.17 -32.70 -17.20
C LEU A 18 6.77 -33.25 -17.54
N GLU A 19 5.96 -33.55 -16.52
CA GLU A 19 4.55 -33.95 -16.69
C GLU A 19 3.75 -32.87 -17.46
N LEU A 20 3.92 -31.60 -17.07
CA LEU A 20 3.24 -30.47 -17.73
C LEU A 20 3.69 -30.29 -19.19
N LYS A 21 4.99 -30.46 -19.49
CA LYS A 21 5.50 -30.40 -20.87
C LYS A 21 4.90 -31.51 -21.74
N GLN A 22 4.72 -32.72 -21.19
CA GLN A 22 4.14 -33.83 -21.93
C GLN A 22 2.64 -33.66 -22.16
N ALA A 23 1.91 -33.18 -21.14
CA ALA A 23 0.47 -32.96 -21.23
C ALA A 23 0.08 -31.72 -22.06
N PHE A 24 0.94 -30.69 -22.08
CA PHE A 24 0.70 -29.40 -22.76
C PHE A 24 1.94 -28.95 -23.54
N PRO A 25 2.28 -29.59 -24.68
CA PRO A 25 3.52 -29.31 -25.41
C PRO A 25 3.64 -27.87 -25.93
N ASN A 26 2.51 -27.20 -26.19
CA ASN A 26 2.45 -25.78 -26.59
C ASN A 26 1.89 -24.88 -25.47
N GLY A 27 1.84 -25.38 -24.23
CA GLY A 27 1.30 -24.65 -23.09
C GLY A 27 2.27 -23.59 -22.57
N ALA A 28 1.73 -22.54 -21.96
CA ALA A 28 2.49 -21.53 -21.23
C ALA A 28 2.13 -21.57 -19.74
N ILE A 29 3.13 -21.39 -18.87
CA ILE A 29 2.91 -21.22 -17.43
C ILE A 29 2.67 -19.74 -17.17
N ARG A 30 1.51 -19.41 -16.60
CA ARG A 30 1.24 -18.09 -16.02
C ARG A 30 1.34 -18.20 -14.50
N VAL A 31 2.28 -17.47 -13.93
CA VAL A 31 2.43 -17.39 -12.47
C VAL A 31 1.58 -16.21 -11.99
N TYR A 32 0.57 -16.52 -11.18
CA TYR A 32 -0.13 -15.51 -10.40
C TYR A 32 0.50 -15.52 -9.01
N PRO A 33 1.28 -14.49 -8.64
CA PRO A 33 1.66 -14.35 -7.25
C PRO A 33 0.37 -14.27 -6.43
N GLU A 34 0.25 -15.07 -5.37
CA GLU A 34 -0.73 -14.75 -4.33
C GLU A 34 -0.27 -13.42 -3.72
N LEU A 35 -0.83 -12.32 -4.24
CA LEU A 35 -0.55 -10.97 -3.76
C LEU A 35 -0.97 -10.82 -2.29
N PHE A 36 -1.87 -11.69 -1.83
CA PHE A 36 -2.33 -11.76 -0.45
C PHE A 36 -2.42 -13.22 0.02
N PRO A 37 -1.69 -13.63 1.06
CA PRO A 37 -2.05 -14.85 1.78
C PRO A 37 -3.47 -14.68 2.33
N ARG A 38 -4.35 -15.67 2.13
CA ARG A 38 -5.80 -15.66 2.48
C ARG A 38 -6.15 -15.32 3.94
N ASN A 39 -5.18 -15.16 4.83
CA ASN A 39 -5.36 -14.85 6.25
C ASN A 39 -4.89 -13.41 6.55
N SER A 40 -5.69 -12.41 6.16
CA SER A 40 -5.36 -10.97 6.20
C SER A 40 -5.47 -10.31 7.58
N THR A 41 -5.15 -11.02 8.67
CA THR A 41 -4.90 -10.38 9.97
C THR A 41 -3.42 -9.94 10.10
N SER A 42 -2.50 -10.50 9.30
CA SER A 42 -1.06 -10.17 9.36
C SER A 42 -0.68 -8.85 8.68
N ASN A 43 -1.40 -8.44 7.62
CA ASN A 43 -1.05 -7.23 6.85
C ASN A 43 -1.37 -5.94 7.62
N GLU A 44 -2.44 -5.90 8.40
CA GLU A 44 -2.83 -4.69 9.15
C GLU A 44 -1.82 -4.37 10.26
N GLY A 45 -1.39 -5.38 11.03
CA GLY A 45 -0.37 -5.20 12.06
C GLY A 45 0.98 -4.77 11.48
N LEU A 46 1.37 -5.37 10.35
CA LEU A 46 2.60 -5.01 9.65
C LEU A 46 2.53 -3.60 9.07
N PHE A 47 1.40 -3.20 8.48
CA PHE A 47 1.19 -1.83 7.99
C PHE A 47 1.46 -0.80 9.08
N TRP A 48 0.81 -0.95 10.23
CA TRP A 48 1.00 -0.01 11.34
C TRP A 48 2.40 -0.06 11.94
N LYS A 49 3.09 -1.22 11.91
CA LYS A 49 4.49 -1.34 12.32
C LYS A 49 5.46 -0.61 11.38
N ILE A 50 5.16 -0.54 10.09
CA ILE A 50 5.92 0.27 9.12
C ILE A 50 5.65 1.75 9.37
N ILE A 51 4.38 2.15 9.52
CA ILE A 51 4.00 3.54 9.83
C ILE A 51 4.63 4.02 11.14
N SER A 52 4.66 3.20 12.18
CA SER A 52 5.26 3.58 13.48
C SER A 52 6.77 3.75 13.43
N ALA A 53 7.41 3.48 12.29
CA ALA A 53 8.84 3.70 12.09
C ALA A 53 9.15 5.07 11.46
N LEU A 54 8.14 5.82 11.01
CA LEU A 54 8.33 7.18 10.52
C LEU A 54 8.93 8.04 11.64
N ASP A 55 9.95 8.84 11.30
CA ASP A 55 10.57 9.78 12.22
C ASP A 55 10.04 11.19 11.96
N MET A 56 8.83 11.45 12.46
CA MET A 56 8.10 12.71 12.19
C MET A 56 8.76 13.95 12.82
N ASP A 57 9.79 13.78 13.66
CA ASP A 57 10.54 14.86 14.29
C ASP A 57 11.63 15.44 13.36
N GLN A 58 11.95 14.75 12.26
CA GLN A 58 12.90 15.25 11.26
C GLN A 58 12.33 16.45 10.50
N LYS A 59 13.22 17.30 9.97
CA LYS A 59 12.81 18.45 9.16
C LYS A 59 12.47 18.05 7.73
N ASP A 60 13.38 17.31 7.10
CA ASP A 60 13.28 16.91 5.71
C ASP A 60 12.39 15.67 5.55
N ASP A 61 11.55 15.68 4.53
CA ASP A 61 10.55 14.63 4.32
C ASP A 61 11.19 13.26 4.02
N ASP A 62 12.31 13.25 3.31
CA ASP A 62 13.08 12.03 3.04
C ASP A 62 13.61 11.39 4.33
N ASP A 63 14.08 12.24 5.27
CA ASP A 63 14.55 11.78 6.58
C ASP A 63 13.41 11.25 7.45
N LYS A 64 12.20 11.84 7.36
CA LYS A 64 11.00 11.32 8.03
C LYS A 64 10.61 9.92 7.53
N LEU A 65 10.76 9.67 6.22
CA LEU A 65 10.41 8.40 5.60
C LEU A 65 11.47 7.31 5.80
N ARG A 66 12.75 7.69 5.87
CA ARG A 66 13.90 6.77 5.84
C ARG A 66 13.77 5.54 6.75
N PRO A 67 13.40 5.64 8.04
CA PRO A 67 13.35 4.45 8.89
C PRO A 67 12.18 3.50 8.55
N ALA A 68 11.07 4.03 8.00
CA ALA A 68 10.00 3.19 7.47
C ALA A 68 10.39 2.55 6.13
N LEU A 69 11.07 3.30 5.27
CA LEU A 69 11.59 2.83 3.98
C LEU A 69 12.56 1.67 4.15
N GLU A 70 13.52 1.81 5.07
CA GLU A 70 14.51 0.79 5.41
C GLU A 70 13.86 -0.53 5.86
N LYS A 71 12.75 -0.45 6.60
CA LYS A 71 11.99 -1.65 7.01
C LYS A 71 11.19 -2.23 5.87
N LEU A 72 10.51 -1.40 5.08
CA LEU A 72 9.61 -1.84 4.02
C LEU A 72 10.37 -2.52 2.88
N GLN A 73 11.53 -2.00 2.46
CA GLN A 73 12.32 -2.57 1.36
C GLN A 73 12.85 -3.98 1.65
N LEU A 74 13.04 -4.33 2.93
CA LEU A 74 13.50 -5.66 3.35
C LEU A 74 12.40 -6.72 3.21
N LEU A 75 11.12 -6.32 3.17
CA LEU A 75 10.00 -7.25 3.06
C LEU A 75 9.88 -7.85 1.65
N PRO A 76 9.31 -9.07 1.50
CA PRO A 76 9.01 -9.62 0.18
C PRO A 76 8.12 -8.69 -0.65
N ILE A 77 8.31 -8.66 -1.98
CA ILE A 77 7.60 -7.77 -2.90
C ILE A 77 6.08 -7.73 -2.66
N PRO A 78 5.36 -8.86 -2.46
CA PRO A 78 3.91 -8.82 -2.19
C PRO A 78 3.52 -7.97 -0.97
N TYR A 79 4.37 -7.86 0.05
CA TYR A 79 4.10 -7.00 1.21
C TYR A 79 4.31 -5.51 0.92
N ILE A 80 5.25 -5.17 0.04
CA ILE A 80 5.46 -3.78 -0.41
C ILE A 80 4.22 -3.32 -1.20
N LEU A 81 3.76 -4.15 -2.13
CA LEU A 81 2.54 -3.89 -2.91
C LEU A 81 1.30 -3.83 -2.00
N GLY A 82 1.16 -4.79 -1.09
CA GLY A 82 0.05 -4.82 -0.13
C GLY A 82 0.04 -3.67 0.87
N PHE A 83 1.22 -3.13 1.24
CA PHE A 83 1.32 -1.91 2.04
C PHE A 83 0.70 -0.73 1.29
N GLU A 84 1.01 -0.58 0.01
CA GLU A 84 0.46 0.50 -0.81
C GLU A 84 -1.04 0.39 -1.02
N GLU A 85 -1.55 -0.80 -1.32
CA GLU A 85 -2.99 -1.02 -1.45
C GLU A 85 -3.70 -0.75 -0.12
N GLY A 86 -3.10 -1.16 0.99
CA GLY A 86 -3.58 -0.84 2.33
C GLY A 86 -3.61 0.67 2.60
N LEU A 87 -2.58 1.40 2.18
CA LEU A 87 -2.53 2.86 2.28
C LEU A 87 -3.63 3.50 1.45
N GLN A 88 -3.76 3.15 0.17
CA GLN A 88 -4.77 3.71 -0.73
C GLN A 88 -6.19 3.39 -0.25
N PHE A 89 -6.44 2.18 0.25
CA PHE A 89 -7.73 1.80 0.80
C PHE A 89 -8.12 2.64 2.02
N LYS A 90 -7.18 2.87 2.96
CA LYS A 90 -7.41 3.74 4.13
C LYS A 90 -7.69 5.18 3.70
N ILE A 91 -6.91 5.70 2.76
CA ILE A 91 -7.12 7.05 2.21
C ILE A 91 -8.51 7.16 1.56
N PHE A 92 -8.87 6.22 0.70
CA PHE A 92 -10.16 6.23 0.01
C PHE A 92 -11.32 6.19 1.01
N HIS A 93 -11.29 5.24 1.96
CA HIS A 93 -12.36 5.08 2.95
C HIS A 93 -12.52 6.33 3.84
N ALA A 94 -11.41 6.89 4.33
CA ALA A 94 -11.45 8.13 5.12
C ALA A 94 -11.95 9.32 4.28
N SER A 95 -11.58 9.38 2.99
CA SER A 95 -12.02 10.45 2.08
C SER A 95 -13.54 10.43 1.87
N LEU A 96 -14.15 9.24 1.79
CA LEU A 96 -15.61 9.10 1.67
C LEU A 96 -16.36 9.66 2.89
N GLN A 97 -15.78 9.56 4.08
CA GLN A 97 -16.37 10.10 5.31
C GLN A 97 -16.19 11.62 5.43
N LEU A 98 -15.04 12.12 4.96
CA LEU A 98 -14.69 13.54 4.97
C LEU A 98 -15.51 14.36 3.96
N HIS A 99 -15.78 13.80 2.78
CA HIS A 99 -16.37 14.53 1.67
C HIS A 99 -17.76 15.14 1.99
N PRO A 100 -18.75 14.41 2.53
CA PRO A 100 -20.06 14.98 2.87
C PRO A 100 -19.96 16.10 3.90
N THR A 101 -19.08 15.94 4.89
CA THR A 101 -18.86 16.89 5.99
C THR A 101 -18.17 18.16 5.53
N ALA A 102 -17.19 18.03 4.63
CA ALA A 102 -16.50 19.17 4.02
C ALA A 102 -17.46 20.00 3.15
N VAL A 103 -18.31 19.35 2.35
CA VAL A 103 -19.38 20.00 1.56
C VAL A 103 -20.37 20.71 2.48
N ALA A 104 -20.88 20.02 3.51
CA ALA A 104 -21.87 20.58 4.43
C ALA A 104 -21.36 21.82 5.22
N ARG A 105 -20.04 21.97 5.35
CA ARG A 105 -19.40 23.10 6.06
C ARG A 105 -18.85 24.18 5.13
N GLY A 106 -19.05 24.09 3.83
CA GLY A 106 -18.59 25.08 2.86
C GLY A 106 -17.07 25.22 2.80
N LEU A 107 -16.32 24.15 3.12
CA LEU A 107 -14.87 24.14 2.92
C LEU A 107 -14.58 24.31 1.42
N ARG A 108 -13.55 25.12 1.10
CA ARG A 108 -13.25 25.51 -0.28
C ARG A 108 -12.90 24.30 -1.17
N ASN A 109 -13.16 24.46 -2.47
CA ASN A 109 -13.01 23.44 -3.51
C ASN A 109 -11.55 22.94 -3.69
N ASP A 110 -10.58 23.73 -3.25
CA ASP A 110 -9.14 23.44 -3.23
C ASP A 110 -8.73 22.34 -2.23
N MET A 111 -9.58 22.07 -1.23
CA MET A 111 -9.44 20.92 -0.34
C MET A 111 -9.96 19.63 -0.98
N PHE A 112 -10.74 19.70 -2.06
CA PHE A 112 -11.30 18.52 -2.71
C PHE A 112 -10.27 17.90 -3.65
N GLY A 113 -10.01 16.60 -3.47
CA GLY A 113 -9.04 15.84 -4.26
C GLY A 113 -7.71 15.62 -3.53
N LEU A 114 -6.62 16.16 -4.06
CA LEU A 114 -5.25 15.88 -3.59
C LEU A 114 -4.99 16.36 -2.15
N GLY A 115 -5.53 17.53 -1.78
CA GLY A 115 -5.38 18.09 -0.43
C GLY A 115 -5.87 17.15 0.66
N VAL A 116 -7.12 16.65 0.55
CA VAL A 116 -7.68 15.66 1.50
C VAL A 116 -6.81 14.41 1.63
N ARG A 117 -6.25 13.89 0.52
CA ARG A 117 -5.35 12.72 0.58
C ARG A 117 -4.13 13.00 1.44
N TYR A 118 -3.51 14.17 1.29
CA TYR A 118 -2.30 14.53 2.03
C TYR A 118 -2.57 14.75 3.50
N VAL A 119 -3.74 15.29 3.86
CA VAL A 119 -4.11 15.40 5.26
C VAL A 119 -4.35 14.02 5.88
N ILE A 120 -5.05 13.13 5.16
CA ILE A 120 -5.25 11.75 5.62
C ILE A 120 -3.91 11.03 5.79
N CYS A 121 -2.96 11.26 4.87
CA CYS A 121 -1.60 10.73 5.02
C CYS A 121 -0.93 11.24 6.30
N GLY A 122 -1.09 12.52 6.65
CA GLY A 122 -0.62 13.07 7.92
C GLY A 122 -1.27 12.41 9.14
N ALA A 123 -2.57 12.15 9.09
CA ALA A 123 -3.27 11.46 10.16
C ALA A 123 -2.81 10.00 10.31
N ILE A 124 -2.57 9.30 9.19
CA ILE A 124 -1.99 7.95 9.20
C ILE A 124 -0.57 7.99 9.79
N ALA A 125 0.27 8.96 9.40
CA ALA A 125 1.64 9.09 9.87
C ALA A 125 1.76 9.33 11.39
N ARG A 126 0.75 9.98 12.01
CA ARG A 126 0.63 10.10 13.48
C ARG A 126 0.28 8.79 14.18
N GLY A 127 -0.02 7.73 13.43
CA GLY A 127 -0.22 6.38 13.93
C GLY A 127 -1.67 5.93 14.01
N LYS A 128 -1.82 4.64 14.33
CA LYS A 128 -3.09 3.91 14.28
C LYS A 128 -4.17 4.56 15.13
N ASP A 129 -3.87 4.85 16.39
CA ASP A 129 -4.86 5.31 17.34
C ASP A 129 -5.36 6.71 16.99
N TYR A 130 -4.46 7.59 16.55
CA TYR A 130 -4.82 8.92 16.05
C TYR A 130 -5.73 8.81 14.84
N PHE A 131 -5.33 8.05 13.81
CA PHE A 131 -6.14 7.84 12.61
C PHE A 131 -7.53 7.25 12.92
N GLN A 132 -7.60 6.26 13.81
CA GLN A 132 -8.86 5.59 14.18
C GLN A 132 -9.78 6.45 15.04
N ALA A 133 -9.23 7.23 15.97
CA ALA A 133 -10.01 8.15 16.79
C ALA A 133 -10.68 9.21 15.91
N GLU A 134 -9.93 9.72 14.96
CA GLU A 134 -10.38 10.78 14.07
C GLU A 134 -11.39 10.29 13.03
N THR A 135 -11.16 9.15 12.38
CA THR A 135 -12.09 8.58 11.38
C THR A 135 -13.42 8.08 11.96
N LYS A 136 -13.51 7.89 13.28
CA LYS A 136 -14.78 7.61 13.97
C LYS A 136 -15.64 8.85 14.17
N ASN A 137 -15.09 10.04 13.99
CA ASN A 137 -15.84 11.29 14.11
C ASN A 137 -16.41 11.69 12.73
N PRO A 138 -17.75 11.60 12.51
CA PRO A 138 -18.35 11.98 11.22
C PRO A 138 -18.17 13.48 10.89
N GLY A 139 -17.76 14.29 11.87
CA GLY A 139 -17.38 15.68 11.70
C GLY A 139 -15.89 15.93 11.52
N TRP A 140 -15.07 14.91 11.33
CA TRP A 140 -13.62 15.07 11.31
C TRP A 140 -13.17 16.02 10.20
N ILE A 141 -12.41 17.03 10.59
CA ILE A 141 -11.54 17.79 9.69
C ILE A 141 -10.17 17.58 10.29
N PRO A 142 -9.27 16.85 9.60
CA PRO A 142 -7.99 16.61 10.21
C PRO A 142 -7.25 17.91 10.43
N LYS A 143 -6.84 18.09 11.69
CA LYS A 143 -5.81 19.04 12.10
C LYS A 143 -4.41 18.46 11.90
N ALA A 144 -4.31 17.46 11.02
CA ALA A 144 -3.04 16.86 10.66
C ALA A 144 -2.33 17.75 9.66
N ASP A 145 -1.02 17.86 9.82
CA ASP A 145 -0.19 18.49 8.81
C ASP A 145 -0.24 17.64 7.54
N PHE A 146 -0.18 18.27 6.37
CA PHE A 146 -0.11 17.55 5.12
C PHE A 146 1.15 16.67 5.11
N PHE A 147 1.02 15.40 4.72
CA PHE A 147 2.16 14.51 4.57
C PHE A 147 2.07 13.72 3.26
N GLN A 148 2.15 14.44 2.14
CA GLN A 148 2.25 13.88 0.79
C GLN A 148 3.34 12.80 0.64
N PRO A 149 4.56 12.93 1.23
CA PRO A 149 5.64 11.97 1.01
C PRO A 149 5.30 10.52 1.35
N LEU A 150 4.34 10.28 2.25
CA LEU A 150 3.89 8.91 2.55
C LEU A 150 3.40 8.14 1.31
N LEU A 151 2.88 8.84 0.30
CA LEU A 151 2.38 8.23 -0.93
C LEU A 151 3.49 7.60 -1.78
N THR A 152 4.74 8.03 -1.64
CA THR A 152 5.88 7.50 -2.41
C THR A 152 6.61 6.37 -1.71
N LEU A 153 6.31 6.12 -0.43
CA LEU A 153 7.06 5.18 0.42
C LEU A 153 7.14 3.76 -0.17
N ALA A 154 6.01 3.23 -0.65
CA ALA A 154 5.97 1.87 -1.22
C ALA A 154 6.72 1.78 -2.55
N THR A 155 6.56 2.80 -3.38
CA THR A 155 7.27 2.93 -4.66
C THR A 155 8.78 2.97 -4.45
N TRP A 156 9.27 3.80 -3.53
CA TRP A 156 10.70 3.86 -3.22
C TRP A 156 11.22 2.54 -2.66
N ALA A 157 10.45 1.88 -1.79
CA ALA A 157 10.83 0.57 -1.26
C ALA A 157 10.94 -0.49 -2.37
N TYR A 158 10.03 -0.46 -3.34
CA TYR A 158 10.05 -1.35 -4.50
C TYR A 158 11.26 -1.07 -5.41
N GLU A 159 11.49 0.20 -5.74
CA GLU A 159 12.59 0.66 -6.58
C GLU A 159 13.95 0.27 -5.98
N LEU A 160 14.16 0.52 -4.68
CA LEU A 160 15.37 0.12 -3.97
C LEU A 160 15.56 -1.40 -3.91
N LYS A 161 14.47 -2.15 -3.70
CA LYS A 161 14.55 -3.62 -3.60
C LYS A 161 14.86 -4.28 -4.95
N THR A 162 14.28 -3.77 -6.02
CA THR A 162 14.29 -4.44 -7.34
C THR A 162 15.31 -3.84 -8.30
N GLY A 163 15.73 -2.59 -8.08
CA GLY A 163 16.50 -1.81 -9.05
C GLY A 163 15.70 -1.43 -10.29
N LEU A 164 14.37 -1.64 -10.29
CA LEU A 164 13.48 -1.35 -11.39
C LEU A 164 12.55 -0.18 -11.02
N PRO A 165 12.20 0.69 -11.99
CA PRO A 165 11.19 1.72 -11.77
C PRO A 165 9.84 1.07 -11.43
N ASP A 166 9.09 1.70 -10.54
CA ASP A 166 7.72 1.28 -10.26
C ASP A 166 6.78 1.77 -11.38
N LEU A 167 6.50 0.90 -12.34
CA LEU A 167 5.69 1.22 -13.53
C LEU A 167 4.21 1.53 -13.24
N ARG A 168 3.76 1.44 -11.97
CA ARG A 168 2.38 1.76 -11.56
C ARG A 168 2.08 3.26 -11.62
N TYR A 169 3.10 4.09 -11.51
CA TYR A 169 3.04 5.52 -11.78
C TYR A 169 3.95 5.76 -12.98
N GLY A 170 3.36 5.85 -14.18
CA GLY A 170 4.12 6.01 -15.43
C GLY A 170 5.19 7.11 -15.34
N ASP A 171 6.25 6.97 -16.16
CA ASP A 171 7.49 7.77 -16.15
C ASP A 171 7.33 9.15 -15.48
N ARG A 172 7.98 9.29 -14.31
CA ARG A 172 8.06 10.57 -13.57
C ARG A 172 8.78 11.64 -14.37
#